data_AF-A0A1Y1UVX4-F1
#
_entry.id   AF-A0A1Y1UVX4-F1
#
_cell.length_a   1.000
_cell.length_b   1.000
_cell.length_c   1.000
_cell.angle_alpha   90.00
_cell.angle_beta   90.00
_cell.angle_gamma   90.00
#
_symmetry.space_group_name_H-M   'P 1'
#
loop_
_entity.id
_entity.type
_entity.pdbx_description
1 polymer ?
#
loop_
_entity_poly.entity_id
_entity_poly.type
_entity_poly.pdbx_seq_one_letter_code
_entity_poly.pdbx_strand_id
1 'polypeptide(L)'
;NSYGTIDKEALPNAPYIWSFLLSKIENAYGAAGMIGNLYAESRLRSNDLEGIYEKSLGKTDEQYTKEVDNGTYKKFTTDSAGYGLVQWTSSKRKQGLLEYAKEQKKSIGDLQMQLDYFWIELNNNYKDVLSALKSAKSVKEASNKVVLEYEIPKDRSNSVLEKRAKFGEMLKLACN
;
A
#
# COMPACT_ATOMS: atom_id res chain seq x y z
N ASN A 1 -8.63 -14.72 17.92
CA ASN A 1 -8.85 -13.38 18.50
C ASN A 1 -10.11 -12.80 17.85
N SER A 2 -10.69 -11.71 18.37
CA SER A 2 -11.93 -11.10 17.84
C SER A 2 -11.78 -10.38 16.48
N TYR A 3 -10.60 -10.43 15.85
CA TYR A 3 -10.23 -9.61 14.68
C TYR A 3 -9.78 -10.42 13.46
N GLY A 4 -9.71 -11.75 13.56
CA GLY A 4 -9.30 -12.64 12.45
C GLY A 4 -7.81 -12.97 12.45
N THR A 5 -7.40 -13.78 11.47
CA THR A 5 -6.00 -14.15 11.22
C THR A 5 -5.45 -13.31 10.06
N ILE A 6 -4.29 -12.69 10.25
CA ILE A 6 -3.53 -12.05 9.17
C ILE A 6 -3.12 -13.12 8.15
N ASP A 7 -3.28 -12.82 6.87
CA ASP A 7 -2.81 -13.69 5.79
C ASP A 7 -1.32 -13.99 5.94
N LYS A 8 -0.91 -15.23 5.68
CA LYS A 8 0.48 -15.67 5.87
C LYS A 8 1.46 -14.86 5.03
N GLU A 9 1.01 -14.41 3.87
CA GLU A 9 1.76 -13.59 2.93
C GLU A 9 2.08 -12.19 3.47
N ALA A 10 1.27 -11.67 4.39
CA ALA A 10 1.44 -10.34 4.97
C ALA A 10 2.37 -10.36 6.21
N LEU A 11 2.46 -11.50 6.90
CA LEU A 11 3.22 -11.65 8.15
C LEU A 11 4.69 -11.22 8.06
N PRO A 12 5.46 -11.52 6.98
CA PRO A 12 6.86 -11.13 6.91
C PRO A 12 7.06 -9.61 6.88
N ASN A 13 6.13 -8.87 6.27
CA ASN A 13 6.27 -7.44 6.03
C ASN A 13 5.55 -6.59 7.09
N ALA A 14 4.51 -7.12 7.74
CA ALA A 14 3.65 -6.37 8.65
C ALA A 14 4.42 -5.65 9.78
N PRO A 15 5.34 -6.29 10.54
CA PRO A 15 6.05 -5.60 11.62
C PRO A 15 6.94 -4.46 11.12
N TYR A 16 7.56 -4.63 9.94
CA TYR A 16 8.43 -3.62 9.35
C TYR A 16 7.64 -2.40 8.87
N ILE A 17 6.55 -2.65 8.13
CA ILE A 17 5.65 -1.58 7.66
C ILE A 17 5.00 -0.86 8.84
N TRP A 18 4.57 -1.59 9.87
CA TRP A 18 4.03 -1.02 11.10
C TRP A 18 5.04 -0.07 11.76
N SER A 19 6.27 -0.53 11.96
CA SER A 19 7.33 0.27 12.58
C SER A 19 7.65 1.52 11.77
N PHE A 20 7.73 1.40 10.45
CA PHE A 20 7.92 2.54 9.54
C PHE A 20 6.77 3.56 9.71
N LEU A 21 5.52 3.13 9.58
CA LEU A 21 4.35 3.99 9.67
C LEU A 21 4.23 4.66 11.04
N LEU A 22 4.41 3.90 12.12
CA LEU A 22 4.35 4.43 13.48
C LEU A 22 5.44 5.49 13.70
N SER A 23 6.66 5.28 13.21
CA SER A 23 7.75 6.25 13.34
C SER A 23 7.52 7.55 12.57
N LYS A 24 6.80 7.50 11.43
CA LYS A 24 6.55 8.65 10.56
C LYS A 24 5.28 9.43 10.93
N ILE A 25 4.23 8.70 11.31
CA ILE A 25 2.91 9.25 11.64
C ILE A 25 2.85 9.65 13.12
N GLU A 26 3.59 8.95 13.99
CA GLU A 26 3.64 9.22 15.44
C GLU A 26 2.26 9.13 16.13
N ASN A 27 1.33 8.41 15.51
CA ASN A 27 0.01 8.10 16.06
C ASN A 27 -0.36 6.66 15.70
N ALA A 28 -0.55 5.82 16.71
CA ALA A 28 -0.87 4.40 16.52
C ALA A 28 -2.23 4.17 15.83
N TYR A 29 -3.21 5.07 16.00
CA TYR A 29 -4.47 5.00 15.25
C TYR A 29 -4.27 5.34 13.78
N GLY A 30 -3.45 6.36 13.49
CA GLY A 30 -3.05 6.73 12.13
C GLY A 30 -2.29 5.61 11.43
N ALA A 31 -1.25 5.06 12.08
CA ALA A 31 -0.48 3.93 11.56
C ALA A 31 -1.37 2.71 11.28
N ALA A 32 -2.29 2.39 12.20
CA ALA A 32 -3.26 1.30 12.04
C ALA A 32 -4.22 1.53 10.88
N GLY A 33 -4.77 2.74 10.76
CA GLY A 33 -5.66 3.08 9.65
C GLY A 33 -4.97 2.96 8.30
N MET A 34 -3.71 3.37 8.22
CA MET A 34 -2.91 3.25 6.99
C MET A 34 -2.57 1.79 6.68
N ILE A 35 -1.96 1.03 7.60
CA ILE A 35 -1.53 -0.34 7.32
C ILE A 35 -2.71 -1.27 6.99
N GLY A 36 -3.89 -1.03 7.59
CA GLY A 36 -5.11 -1.76 7.26
C GLY A 36 -5.57 -1.56 5.81
N ASN A 37 -5.32 -0.37 5.25
CA ASN A 37 -5.58 -0.09 3.84
C ASN A 37 -4.53 -0.75 2.94
N LEU A 38 -3.24 -0.62 3.26
CA LEU A 38 -2.17 -1.30 2.52
C LEU A 38 -2.38 -2.82 2.46
N TYR A 39 -2.86 -3.41 3.55
CA TYR A 39 -3.21 -4.82 3.61
C TYR A 39 -4.39 -5.17 2.69
N ALA A 40 -5.40 -4.30 2.60
CA ALA A 40 -6.51 -4.50 1.68
C ALA A 40 -6.10 -4.36 0.21
N GLU A 41 -5.10 -3.53 -0.09
CA GLU A 41 -4.60 -3.30 -1.44
C GLU A 41 -3.68 -4.43 -1.94
N SER A 42 -2.73 -4.87 -1.12
CA SER A 42 -1.62 -5.73 -1.59
C SER A 42 -1.29 -6.91 -0.69
N ARG A 43 -2.07 -7.12 0.38
CA ARG A 43 -1.69 -8.01 1.49
C ARG A 43 -0.29 -7.69 2.01
N LEU A 44 0.08 -6.40 2.01
CA LEU A 44 1.39 -5.90 2.43
C LEU A 44 2.57 -6.41 1.59
N ARG A 45 2.34 -6.78 0.32
CA ARG A 45 3.39 -7.21 -0.60
C ARG A 45 3.76 -6.10 -1.57
N SER A 46 5.04 -5.75 -1.63
CA SER A 46 5.56 -4.74 -2.56
C SER A 46 5.65 -5.25 -4.01
N ASN A 47 5.64 -6.56 -4.24
CA ASN A 47 5.71 -7.13 -5.58
C ASN A 47 4.35 -7.56 -6.16
N ASP A 48 3.25 -7.23 -5.50
CA ASP A 48 1.89 -7.66 -5.87
C ASP A 48 1.44 -7.02 -7.19
N LEU A 49 1.22 -7.83 -8.22
CA LEU A 49 0.52 -7.43 -9.44
C LEU A 49 -0.98 -7.71 -9.25
N GLU A 50 -1.82 -6.73 -9.55
CA GLU A 50 -3.27 -6.91 -9.41
C GLU A 50 -3.74 -8.17 -10.16
N GLY A 51 -4.39 -9.10 -9.45
CA GLY A 51 -4.61 -10.47 -9.96
C GLY A 51 -5.43 -10.59 -11.26
N ILE A 52 -6.23 -9.58 -11.62
CA ILE A 52 -6.88 -9.55 -12.95
C ILE A 52 -5.86 -9.36 -14.08
N TYR A 53 -4.76 -8.69 -13.79
CA TYR A 53 -3.65 -8.43 -14.71
C TYR A 53 -2.62 -9.55 -14.74
N GLU A 54 -2.44 -10.31 -13.65
CA GLU A 54 -1.66 -11.56 -13.73
C GLU A 54 -2.17 -12.47 -14.85
N LYS A 55 -3.50 -12.63 -14.92
CA LYS A 55 -4.17 -13.45 -15.95
C LYS A 55 -4.10 -12.82 -17.34
N SER A 56 -4.38 -11.52 -17.46
CA SER A 56 -4.45 -10.87 -18.77
C SER A 56 -3.06 -10.62 -19.39
N LEU A 57 -2.03 -10.42 -18.56
CA LEU A 57 -0.65 -10.27 -18.99
C LEU A 57 0.11 -11.60 -19.06
N GLY A 58 -0.43 -12.66 -18.45
CA GLY A 58 0.21 -13.98 -18.39
C GLY A 58 1.52 -13.96 -17.59
N LYS A 59 1.53 -13.25 -16.45
CA LYS A 59 2.72 -13.03 -15.63
C LYS A 59 2.38 -13.23 -14.16
N THR A 60 3.27 -13.90 -13.43
CA THR A 60 3.25 -13.85 -11.95
C THR A 60 3.80 -12.51 -11.46
N ASP A 61 3.55 -12.21 -10.19
CA ASP A 61 4.16 -11.10 -9.44
C ASP A 61 5.69 -10.99 -9.66
N GLU A 62 6.40 -12.11 -9.51
CA GLU A 62 7.86 -12.18 -9.63
C GLU A 62 8.31 -11.95 -11.07
N GLN A 63 7.61 -12.53 -12.04
CA GLN A 63 7.94 -12.38 -13.46
C GLN A 63 7.73 -10.93 -13.89
N TYR A 64 6.57 -10.35 -13.56
CA TYR A 64 6.26 -8.96 -13.87
C TYR A 64 7.29 -8.02 -13.26
N THR A 65 7.59 -8.17 -11.96
CA THR A 65 8.60 -7.35 -11.26
C THR A 65 9.97 -7.46 -11.92
N LYS A 66 10.44 -8.69 -12.19
CA LYS A 66 11.75 -8.93 -12.81
C LYS A 66 11.86 -8.32 -14.20
N GLU A 67 10.79 -8.41 -15.00
CA GLU A 67 10.76 -7.83 -16.35
C GLU A 67 10.68 -6.29 -16.34
N VAL A 68 10.08 -5.69 -15.32
CA VAL A 68 10.12 -4.23 -15.13
C VAL A 68 11.54 -3.81 -14.74
N ASP A 69 12.15 -4.50 -13.78
CA ASP A 69 13.50 -4.20 -13.26
C ASP A 69 14.57 -4.30 -14.35
N ASN A 70 14.56 -5.37 -15.14
CA ASN A 70 15.52 -5.56 -16.23
C ASN A 70 15.14 -4.77 -17.51
N GLY A 71 13.98 -4.10 -17.48
CA GLY A 71 13.47 -3.28 -18.56
C GLY A 71 12.95 -4.05 -19.78
N THR A 72 12.71 -5.37 -19.72
CA THR A 72 12.06 -6.08 -20.83
C THR A 72 10.56 -5.77 -20.92
N TYR A 73 9.91 -5.41 -19.82
CA TYR A 73 8.53 -4.94 -19.80
C TYR A 73 8.45 -3.42 -19.89
N LYS A 74 8.11 -2.89 -21.07
CA LYS A 74 8.08 -1.44 -21.34
C LYS A 74 6.75 -0.75 -21.02
N LYS A 75 5.71 -1.53 -20.68
CA LYS A 75 4.33 -1.02 -20.53
C LYS A 75 3.95 -0.69 -19.09
N PHE A 76 4.88 -0.74 -18.14
CA PHE A 76 4.60 -0.54 -16.71
C PHE A 76 3.75 0.70 -16.44
N THR A 77 4.03 1.83 -17.10
CA THR A 77 3.31 3.08 -16.88
C THR A 77 2.00 3.21 -17.68
N THR A 78 1.68 2.25 -18.55
CA THR A 78 0.56 2.33 -19.52
C THR A 78 -0.36 1.11 -19.53
N ASP A 79 -0.05 0.06 -18.78
CA ASP A 79 -0.80 -1.21 -18.76
C ASP A 79 -2.09 -1.16 -17.94
N SER A 80 -2.30 -0.08 -17.18
CA SER A 80 -3.42 0.12 -16.25
C SER A 80 -3.48 -0.87 -15.08
N ALA A 81 -2.44 -1.69 -14.88
CA ALA A 81 -2.40 -2.67 -13.79
C ALA A 81 -2.07 -2.00 -12.46
N GLY A 82 -2.80 -2.35 -11.39
CA GLY A 82 -2.36 -2.07 -10.02
C GLY A 82 -1.06 -2.82 -9.69
N TYR A 83 -0.15 -2.17 -8.97
CA TYR A 83 1.12 -2.77 -8.56
C TYR A 83 1.56 -2.30 -7.17
N GLY A 84 2.10 -3.21 -6.37
CA GLY A 84 2.80 -2.93 -5.11
C GLY A 84 1.92 -2.50 -3.95
N LEU A 85 2.55 -1.93 -2.90
CA LEU A 85 1.95 -1.73 -1.57
C LEU A 85 0.59 -1.03 -1.57
N VAL A 86 0.44 0.03 -2.39
CA VAL A 86 -0.77 0.87 -2.49
C VAL A 86 -1.47 0.68 -3.83
N GLN A 87 -1.18 -0.42 -4.54
CA GLN A 87 -1.73 -0.69 -5.88
C GLN A 87 -1.65 0.52 -6.80
N TRP A 88 -0.44 1.00 -7.10
CA TRP A 88 -0.23 2.11 -8.01
C TRP A 88 -0.79 1.79 -9.41
N THR A 89 -1.98 2.34 -9.72
CA THR A 89 -2.68 2.05 -10.99
C THR A 89 -2.58 3.20 -12.00
N SER A 90 -2.57 4.46 -11.53
CA SER A 90 -2.53 5.60 -12.45
C SER A 90 -1.16 5.74 -13.14
N SER A 91 -1.17 6.05 -14.44
CA SER A 91 0.05 6.19 -15.24
C SER A 91 1.09 7.13 -14.61
N LYS A 92 0.65 8.30 -14.11
CA LYS A 92 1.52 9.29 -13.49
C LYS A 92 2.17 8.76 -12.20
N ARG A 93 1.41 8.09 -11.33
CA ARG A 93 1.98 7.54 -10.08
C ARG A 93 2.91 6.37 -10.35
N LYS A 94 2.57 5.49 -11.30
CA LYS A 94 3.48 4.42 -11.77
C LYS A 94 4.76 4.99 -12.35
N GLN A 95 4.68 6.08 -13.12
CA GLN A 95 5.87 6.75 -13.64
C GLN A 95 6.78 7.24 -12.51
N GLY A 96 6.24 7.95 -11.51
CA GLY A 96 7.03 8.43 -10.38
C GLY A 96 7.65 7.29 -9.57
N LEU A 97 6.93 6.18 -9.36
CA LEU A 97 7.47 4.99 -8.69
C LEU A 97 8.65 4.39 -9.48
N LEU A 98 8.50 4.24 -10.80
CA LEU A 98 9.54 3.67 -11.67
C LEU A 98 10.77 4.58 -11.73
N GLU A 99 10.58 5.90 -11.78
CA GLU A 99 11.67 6.88 -11.77
C GLU A 99 12.41 6.86 -10.43
N TYR A 100 11.69 6.83 -9.31
CA TYR A 100 12.28 6.75 -7.99
C TYR A 100 13.07 5.45 -7.79
N ALA A 101 12.52 4.30 -8.20
CA ALA A 101 13.22 3.01 -8.13
C ALA A 101 14.57 3.03 -8.90
N LYS A 102 14.59 3.64 -10.09
CA LYS A 102 15.81 3.82 -10.90
C LYS A 102 16.82 4.74 -10.23
N GLU A 103 16.37 5.86 -9.66
CA GLU A 103 17.22 6.80 -8.92
C GLU A 103 17.89 6.11 -7.72
N GLN A 104 17.11 5.33 -6.97
CA GLN A 104 17.61 4.57 -5.81
C GLN A 104 18.43 3.33 -6.20
N LYS A 105 18.46 2.95 -7.49
CA LYS A 105 19.09 1.72 -8.00
C LYS A 105 18.59 0.47 -7.27
N LYS A 106 17.29 0.41 -7.04
CA LYS A 106 16.60 -0.69 -6.36
C LYS A 106 15.60 -1.36 -7.29
N SER A 107 15.24 -2.60 -6.95
CA SER A 107 14.09 -3.27 -7.58
C SER A 107 12.83 -2.45 -7.35
N ILE A 108 11.95 -2.37 -8.35
CA ILE A 108 10.64 -1.74 -8.20
C ILE A 108 9.77 -2.45 -7.16
N GLY A 109 10.06 -3.73 -6.86
CA GLY A 109 9.42 -4.51 -5.81
C GLY A 109 10.11 -4.45 -4.44
N ASP A 110 11.17 -3.63 -4.27
CA ASP A 110 11.85 -3.47 -2.97
C ASP A 110 10.92 -2.78 -1.96
N LEU A 111 10.73 -3.41 -0.80
CA LEU A 111 9.80 -2.94 0.23
C LEU A 111 10.17 -1.56 0.77
N GLN A 112 11.44 -1.34 1.10
CA GLN A 112 11.88 -0.05 1.67
C GLN A 112 11.78 1.06 0.62
N MET A 113 12.18 0.79 -0.61
CA MET A 113 12.05 1.74 -1.71
C MET A 113 10.59 2.17 -1.90
N GLN A 114 9.64 1.22 -1.91
CA GLN A 114 8.21 1.55 -2.02
C GLN A 114 7.70 2.33 -0.82
N LEU A 115 8.12 2.01 0.41
CA LEU A 115 7.75 2.76 1.61
C LEU A 115 8.24 4.20 1.57
N ASP A 116 9.46 4.43 1.08
CA ASP A 116 10.02 5.78 0.94
C ASP A 116 9.28 6.58 -0.13
N TYR A 117 9.00 5.99 -1.30
CA TYR A 117 8.22 6.66 -2.34
C TYR A 117 6.79 6.95 -1.90
N PHE A 118 6.14 5.97 -1.26
CA PHE A 118 4.83 6.14 -0.63
C PHE A 118 4.82 7.33 0.34
N TRP A 119 5.84 7.43 1.20
CA TRP A 119 5.95 8.53 2.16
C TRP A 119 6.14 9.89 1.47
N ILE A 120 6.95 9.95 0.41
CA ILE A 120 7.13 11.15 -0.41
C ILE A 120 5.78 11.60 -0.99
N GLU A 121 5.02 10.68 -1.59
CA GLU A 121 3.69 10.99 -2.13
C GLU A 121 2.74 11.48 -1.04
N LEU A 122 2.63 10.73 0.07
CA LEU A 122 1.74 11.06 1.18
C LEU A 122 2.05 12.46 1.76
N ASN A 123 3.33 12.76 1.98
CA ASN A 123 3.77 14.02 2.57
C ASN A 123 3.64 15.22 1.63
N ASN A 124 3.84 15.02 0.33
CA ASN A 124 3.86 16.12 -0.64
C ASN A 124 2.48 16.39 -1.25
N ASN A 125 1.73 15.34 -1.57
CA ASN A 125 0.52 15.40 -2.38
C ASN A 125 -0.77 15.18 -1.57
N TYR A 126 -0.68 14.58 -0.38
CA TYR A 126 -1.85 14.19 0.43
C TYR A 126 -1.74 14.71 1.87
N LYS A 127 -1.37 15.98 2.01
CA LYS A 127 -1.14 16.63 3.32
C LYS A 127 -2.35 16.55 4.26
N ASP A 128 -3.56 16.66 3.72
CA ASP A 128 -4.79 16.57 4.51
C ASP A 128 -5.04 15.15 5.04
N VAL A 129 -4.69 14.13 4.24
CA VAL A 129 -4.71 12.73 4.70
C VAL A 129 -3.68 12.54 5.79
N LEU A 130 -2.44 12.99 5.58
CA LEU A 130 -1.39 12.88 6.58
C LEU A 130 -1.76 13.59 7.89
N SER A 131 -2.30 14.81 7.81
CA SER A 131 -2.76 15.56 8.99
C SER A 131 -3.81 14.78 9.77
N ALA A 132 -4.80 14.22 9.07
CA ALA A 132 -5.85 13.42 9.70
C ALA A 132 -5.28 12.13 10.34
N LEU A 133 -4.31 11.46 9.70
CA LEU A 133 -3.65 10.30 10.29
C LEU A 133 -2.91 10.66 11.58
N LYS A 134 -2.21 11.80 11.60
CA LYS A 134 -1.50 12.29 12.79
C LYS A 134 -2.44 12.67 13.94
N SER A 135 -3.64 13.18 13.64
CA SER A 135 -4.61 13.62 14.66
C SER A 135 -5.71 12.60 14.99
N ALA A 136 -5.73 11.44 14.31
CA ALA A 136 -6.82 10.48 14.41
C ALA A 136 -7.04 9.99 15.84
N LYS A 137 -8.31 9.85 16.24
CA LYS A 137 -8.73 9.37 17.57
C LYS A 137 -9.21 7.92 17.54
N SER A 138 -9.31 7.32 16.36
CA SER A 138 -9.67 5.92 16.17
C SER A 138 -9.09 5.37 14.86
N VAL A 139 -8.94 4.04 14.78
CA VAL A 139 -8.51 3.38 13.53
C VAL A 139 -9.52 3.62 12.40
N LYS A 140 -10.81 3.65 12.74
CA LYS A 140 -11.89 3.92 11.77
C LYS A 140 -11.78 5.30 11.15
N GLU A 141 -11.55 6.34 11.95
CA GLU A 141 -11.36 7.71 11.46
C GLU A 141 -10.17 7.79 10.48
N ALA A 142 -9.02 7.24 10.88
CA ALA A 142 -7.82 7.18 10.05
C ALA A 142 -8.06 6.39 8.75
N SER A 143 -8.59 5.18 8.87
CA SER A 143 -8.84 4.28 7.73
C SER A 143 -9.80 4.90 6.72
N ASN A 144 -10.89 5.51 7.18
CA ASN A 144 -11.87 6.12 6.29
C ASN A 144 -11.25 7.27 5.47
N LYS A 145 -10.38 8.08 6.09
CA LYS A 145 -9.67 9.15 5.38
C LYS A 145 -8.81 8.57 4.25
N VAL A 146 -8.07 7.50 4.53
CA VAL A 146 -7.22 6.83 3.52
C VAL A 146 -8.04 6.27 2.38
N VAL A 147 -9.15 5.56 2.66
CA VAL A 147 -10.04 5.03 1.61
C VAL A 147 -10.61 6.14 0.73
N LEU A 148 -11.07 7.23 1.34
CA LEU A 148 -11.86 8.24 0.64
C LEU A 148 -11.00 9.23 -0.14
N GLU A 149 -9.74 9.44 0.25
CA GLU A 149 -8.91 10.53 -0.29
C GLU A 149 -7.53 10.09 -0.79
N TYR A 150 -7.06 8.90 -0.43
CA TYR A 150 -5.77 8.39 -0.92
C TYR A 150 -5.94 7.21 -1.90
N GLU A 151 -6.60 6.13 -1.46
CA GLU A 151 -6.81 4.93 -2.30
C GLU A 151 -7.93 5.13 -3.32
N ILE A 152 -9.05 5.72 -2.90
CA ILE A 152 -10.22 6.03 -3.73
C ILE A 152 -10.67 4.81 -4.59
N PRO A 153 -10.89 3.62 -3.98
CA PRO A 153 -11.36 2.46 -4.73
C PRO A 153 -12.76 2.71 -5.30
N LYS A 154 -13.16 1.91 -6.29
CA LYS A 154 -14.49 2.03 -6.90
C LYS A 154 -15.61 1.81 -5.88
N ASP A 155 -15.49 0.78 -5.04
CA ASP A 155 -16.42 0.53 -3.94
C ASP A 155 -15.94 1.23 -2.66
N ARG A 156 -16.73 2.20 -2.20
CA ARG A 156 -16.51 2.98 -0.98
C ARG A 156 -17.70 2.87 -0.03
N SER A 157 -18.43 1.75 -0.09
CA SER A 157 -19.55 1.48 0.79
C SER A 157 -19.13 1.42 2.26
N ASN A 158 -20.10 1.60 3.17
CA ASN A 158 -19.86 1.43 4.60
C ASN A 158 -19.25 0.05 4.94
N SER A 159 -19.63 -0.99 4.21
CA SER A 159 -19.05 -2.33 4.37
C SER A 159 -17.54 -2.34 4.13
N VAL A 160 -17.08 -1.68 3.05
CA VAL A 160 -15.65 -1.55 2.74
C VAL A 160 -14.92 -0.73 3.81
N LEU A 161 -15.49 0.39 4.24
CA LEU A 161 -14.94 1.24 5.28
C LEU A 161 -14.74 0.48 6.60
N GLU A 162 -15.79 -0.21 7.07
CA GLU A 162 -15.73 -1.04 8.28
C GLU A 162 -14.71 -2.17 8.15
N LYS A 163 -14.65 -2.84 6.99
CA LYS A 163 -13.71 -3.94 6.76
C LYS A 163 -12.26 -3.48 6.81
N ARG A 164 -11.93 -2.37 6.16
CA ARG A 164 -10.56 -1.83 6.16
C ARG A 164 -10.14 -1.28 7.52
N ALA A 165 -11.07 -0.66 8.26
CA ALA A 165 -10.82 -0.28 9.66
C ALA A 165 -10.53 -1.51 10.54
N LYS A 166 -11.28 -2.61 10.39
CA LYS A 166 -11.03 -3.87 11.12
C LYS A 166 -9.66 -4.46 10.82
N PHE A 167 -9.18 -4.38 9.58
CA PHE A 167 -7.81 -4.79 9.24
C PHE A 167 -6.77 -3.97 10.00
N GLY A 168 -6.97 -2.67 10.13
CA GLY A 168 -6.10 -1.81 10.93
C GLY A 168 -6.06 -2.22 12.40
N GLU A 169 -7.22 -2.51 13.01
CA GLU A 169 -7.28 -2.98 14.40
C GLU A 169 -6.58 -4.33 14.57
N MET A 170 -6.79 -5.26 13.63
CA MET A 170 -6.12 -6.57 13.61
C MET A 170 -4.60 -6.43 13.56
N LEU A 171 -4.07 -5.59 12.65
CA LEU A 171 -2.64 -5.40 12.46
C LEU A 171 -1.99 -4.65 13.62
N LYS A 172 -2.68 -3.64 14.18
CA LYS A 172 -2.25 -2.95 15.40
C LYS A 172 -2.09 -3.92 16.57
N LEU A 173 -2.99 -4.88 16.73
CA LEU A 173 -2.90 -5.89 17.79
C LEU A 173 -1.81 -6.93 17.55
N ALA A 174 -1.49 -7.23 16.30
CA ALA A 174 -0.47 -8.22 15.96
C ALA A 174 0.96 -7.67 15.98
N CYS A 175 1.14 -6.36 15.79
CA CYS A 175 2.45 -5.72 15.70
C CYS A 175 2.85 -4.92 16.95
N ASN A 176 1.96 -4.79 17.94
CA ASN A 176 2.25 -4.27 19.28
C ASN A 176 2.54 -5.41 20.24
#